data_AF-A0AAE1KTJ7-F1
#
_entry.id   AF-A0AAE1KTJ7-F1
#
_cell.length_a   1.000
_cell.length_b   1.000
_cell.length_c   1.000
_cell.angle_alpha   90.00
_cell.angle_beta   90.00
_cell.angle_gamma   90.00
#
_symmetry.space_group_name_H-M   'P 1'
#
loop_
_entity.id
_entity.type
_entity.pdbx_description
1 polymer ?
#
loop_
_entity_poly.entity_id
_entity_poly.type
_entity_poly.pdbx_seq_one_letter_code
_entity_poly.pdbx_strand_id
1 'polypeptide(L)'
;MSGLRFTFIRWVDCEKKWLFPADNRFMEMYNTVKNGGYGQGVRITYKSKVPVTPQMVETALHCLTRKANSFRTCLQYRGDELWVVELMKPDLDFKVLEGVTNTEQALLDLIVQQPGQLFEGPLWSARMLLPPQEGHQDTKDPYPYTSQLLFSLNHVMHDGVVLYWIIFWMLEILDNILSGVQTNDQPFGILHSGLEISQEEDKIRKELLKDPLTLRRLLNEQAEKNTIPLIAEAFELPEEEYPVTISLETEVISSQIMEQLGKKCKSVGVTLNSCFLAAYNVALVELIQKAGLDRDVYNITSVIPVNTRRLVTESGFHLGCYSVPLHHTTATPRDVKNNFWQYAKEIDDSVRGKMRKKQFLTDRVLDRMLQEEGHIPNTQCEFPPLKYDYSLSNVYSAPTPFSGLGKNIKLDYYCNLIAIEKTCNGNLTAVMPRGKQAQIKTCNSSRYMTEETVIRWNKGLVRVLLHEGM
;
A
#
# COMPACT_ATOMS: atom_id res chain seq x y z
N MET A 1 23.54 11.35 32.94
CA MET A 1 24.49 11.33 31.81
C MET A 1 24.80 9.88 31.51
N SER A 2 24.03 9.25 30.62
CA SER A 2 24.20 7.86 30.20
C SER A 2 24.59 7.87 28.73
N GLY A 3 25.84 7.46 28.47
CA GLY A 3 26.47 7.54 27.16
C GLY A 3 25.79 6.66 26.12
N LEU A 4 25.38 7.29 25.02
CA LEU A 4 25.05 6.62 23.76
C LEU A 4 26.31 5.91 23.24
N ARG A 5 26.29 4.58 23.25
CA ARG A 5 27.25 3.77 22.48
C ARG A 5 26.85 3.86 21.02
N PHE A 6 27.63 4.62 20.25
CA PHE A 6 27.60 4.54 18.79
C PHE A 6 28.21 3.20 18.38
N THR A 7 27.37 2.26 17.95
CA THR A 7 27.83 1.06 17.26
C THR A 7 28.37 1.51 15.91
N PHE A 8 29.70 1.43 15.72
CA PHE A 8 30.30 1.64 14.41
C PHE A 8 29.81 0.52 13.47
N ILE A 9 28.85 0.86 12.61
CA ILE A 9 28.41 0.00 11.52
C ILE A 9 29.58 -0.15 10.55
N ARG A 10 29.91 -1.40 10.23
CA ARG A 10 31.00 -1.77 9.34
C ARG A 10 30.54 -1.48 7.91
N TRP A 11 30.90 -0.32 7.37
CA TRP A 11 30.64 0.04 5.98
C TRP A 11 31.43 -0.93 5.09
N VAL A 12 30.74 -1.80 4.36
CA VAL A 12 31.33 -2.46 3.21
C VAL A 12 31.43 -1.38 2.14
N ASP A 13 32.64 -1.08 1.67
CA ASP A 13 32.91 -0.14 0.57
C ASP A 13 32.34 -0.68 -0.75
N CYS A 14 31.01 -0.64 -0.88
CA CYS A 14 30.35 -0.79 -2.17
C CYS A 14 30.43 0.55 -2.91
N GLU A 15 30.76 0.50 -4.20
CA GLU A 15 30.69 1.67 -5.06
C GLU A 15 29.25 2.19 -5.05
N LYS A 16 29.09 3.48 -4.76
CA LYS A 16 27.79 4.11 -4.55
C LYS A 16 27.64 5.39 -5.35
N LYS A 17 26.41 5.67 -5.78
CA LYS A 17 26.01 6.87 -6.50
C LYS A 17 24.96 7.62 -5.70
N TRP A 18 25.26 8.86 -5.34
CA TRP A 18 24.28 9.76 -4.74
C TRP A 18 23.25 10.17 -5.79
N LEU A 19 21.97 9.94 -5.52
CA LEU A 19 20.90 10.26 -6.47
C LEU A 19 20.34 11.65 -6.22
N PHE A 20 19.65 11.84 -5.09
CA PHE A 20 18.98 13.09 -4.73
C PHE A 20 18.75 13.17 -3.21
N PRO A 21 18.66 14.38 -2.65
CA PRO A 21 18.27 14.56 -1.26
C PRO A 21 16.83 14.10 -1.03
N ALA A 22 16.56 13.58 0.17
CA ALA A 22 15.23 13.22 0.61
C ALA A 22 14.39 14.49 0.80
N ASP A 23 13.42 14.70 -0.09
CA ASP A 23 12.46 15.80 0.04
C ASP A 23 11.51 15.58 1.23
N ASN A 24 10.68 16.59 1.55
CA ASN A 24 9.75 16.51 2.68
C ASN A 24 8.80 15.31 2.60
N ARG A 25 8.30 14.97 1.40
CA ARG A 25 7.46 13.78 1.19
C ARG A 25 8.21 12.50 1.53
N PHE A 26 9.46 12.42 1.11
CA PHE A 26 10.32 11.29 1.41
C PHE A 26 10.56 11.19 2.91
N MET A 27 10.81 12.31 3.59
CA MET A 27 11.00 12.39 5.03
C MET A 27 9.74 11.98 5.82
N GLU A 28 8.54 12.33 5.35
CA GLU A 28 7.27 11.87 5.95
C GLU A 28 7.17 10.34 5.94
N MET A 29 7.41 9.72 4.77
CA MET A 29 7.39 8.26 4.65
C MET A 29 8.54 7.60 5.43
N TYR A 30 9.74 8.19 5.39
CA TYR A 30 10.89 7.73 6.16
C TYR A 30 10.59 7.70 7.66
N ASN A 31 10.02 8.77 8.21
CA ASN A 31 9.67 8.82 9.63
C ASN A 31 8.61 7.78 9.99
N THR A 32 7.63 7.56 9.10
CA THR A 32 6.60 6.55 9.33
C THR A 32 7.20 5.14 9.36
N VAL A 33 8.03 4.79 8.37
CA VAL A 33 8.69 3.47 8.30
C VAL A 33 9.71 3.28 9.40
N LYS A 34 10.51 4.31 9.73
CA LYS A 34 11.45 4.27 10.85
C LYS A 34 10.76 3.95 12.17
N ASN A 35 9.53 4.40 12.35
CA ASN A 35 8.75 4.11 13.54
C ASN A 35 8.06 2.75 13.49
N GLY A 36 8.14 1.99 12.40
CA GLY A 36 7.49 0.68 12.23
C GLY A 36 6.15 0.73 11.51
N GLY A 37 5.70 1.89 11.06
CA GLY A 37 4.49 2.03 10.25
C GLY A 37 4.73 1.75 8.76
N TYR A 38 3.72 1.25 8.06
CA TYR A 38 3.74 0.99 6.62
C TYR A 38 4.86 0.06 6.11
N GLY A 39 5.39 -0.84 6.95
CA GLY A 39 6.19 -1.95 6.44
C GLY A 39 5.38 -2.71 5.40
N GLN A 40 5.88 -2.86 4.17
CA GLN A 40 5.11 -3.44 3.06
C GLN A 40 5.71 -4.75 2.60
N GLY A 41 4.86 -5.76 2.39
CA GLY A 41 5.28 -7.08 1.94
C GLY A 41 4.34 -7.66 0.89
N VAL A 42 4.87 -8.51 0.02
CA VAL A 42 4.07 -9.25 -0.94
C VAL A 42 4.41 -10.73 -0.89
N ARG A 43 3.38 -11.56 -0.86
CA ARG A 43 3.46 -12.99 -1.11
C ARG A 43 3.04 -13.25 -2.55
N ILE A 44 3.85 -14.01 -3.26
CA ILE A 44 3.58 -14.50 -4.61
C ILE A 44 3.56 -16.02 -4.56
N THR A 45 2.45 -16.63 -4.94
CA THR A 45 2.29 -18.06 -5.17
C THR A 45 2.12 -18.27 -6.66
N TYR A 46 3.00 -19.06 -7.27
CA TYR A 46 2.94 -19.34 -8.70
C TYR A 46 3.12 -20.84 -8.96
N LYS A 47 2.56 -21.27 -10.08
CA LYS A 47 2.70 -22.61 -10.61
C LYS A 47 3.67 -22.62 -11.79
N SER A 48 4.35 -23.73 -12.02
CA SER A 48 5.35 -23.88 -13.07
C SER A 48 5.31 -25.27 -13.71
N LYS A 49 5.77 -25.34 -14.97
CA LYS A 49 5.86 -26.60 -15.76
C LYS A 49 7.00 -27.51 -15.32
N VAL A 50 8.04 -26.91 -14.76
CA VAL A 50 9.25 -27.59 -14.27
C VAL A 50 9.58 -27.08 -12.88
N PRO A 51 10.29 -27.85 -12.04
CA PRO A 51 10.68 -27.38 -10.71
C PRO A 51 11.50 -26.10 -10.79
N VAL A 52 11.08 -25.06 -10.07
CA VAL A 52 11.88 -23.84 -9.90
C VAL A 52 12.82 -24.02 -8.72
N THR A 53 14.13 -23.87 -8.98
CA THR A 53 15.16 -24.01 -7.95
C THR A 53 15.49 -22.68 -7.27
N PRO A 54 16.06 -22.69 -6.05
CA PRO A 54 16.57 -21.47 -5.42
C PRO A 54 17.52 -20.67 -6.29
N GLN A 55 18.40 -21.33 -7.05
CA GLN A 55 19.36 -20.66 -7.94
C GLN A 55 18.68 -19.93 -9.10
N MET A 56 17.57 -20.48 -9.63
CA MET A 56 16.78 -19.80 -10.66
C MET A 56 16.12 -18.53 -10.09
N VAL A 57 15.58 -18.61 -8.86
CA VAL A 57 15.01 -17.46 -8.15
C VAL A 57 16.08 -16.40 -7.88
N GLU A 58 17.22 -16.79 -7.34
CA GLU A 58 18.34 -15.89 -7.07
C GLU A 58 18.81 -15.18 -8.36
N THR A 59 18.94 -15.93 -9.46
CA THR A 59 19.27 -15.37 -10.78
C THR A 59 18.21 -14.36 -11.24
N ALA A 60 16.94 -14.67 -11.04
CA ALA A 60 15.84 -13.77 -11.37
C ALA A 60 15.85 -12.49 -10.52
N LEU A 61 16.13 -12.61 -9.22
CA LEU A 61 16.25 -11.47 -8.29
C LEU A 61 17.42 -10.56 -8.65
N HIS A 62 18.57 -11.12 -9.04
CA HIS A 62 19.69 -10.33 -9.57
C HIS A 62 19.29 -9.59 -10.85
N CYS A 63 18.55 -10.23 -11.75
CA CYS A 63 18.04 -9.57 -12.96
C CYS A 63 17.07 -8.43 -12.61
N LEU A 64 16.12 -8.67 -11.71
CA LEU A 64 15.17 -7.65 -11.23
C LEU A 64 15.92 -6.44 -10.64
N THR A 65 16.92 -6.70 -9.79
CA THR A 65 17.77 -5.67 -9.17
C THR A 65 18.55 -4.86 -10.19
N ARG A 66 19.03 -5.48 -11.28
CA ARG A 66 19.71 -4.75 -12.36
C ARG A 66 18.77 -3.85 -13.16
N LYS A 67 17.54 -4.31 -13.40
CA LYS A 67 16.55 -3.66 -14.28
C LYS A 67 15.70 -2.60 -13.55
N ALA A 68 15.57 -2.66 -12.23
CA ALA A 68 14.84 -1.69 -11.44
C ALA A 68 15.77 -0.98 -10.44
N ASN A 69 16.17 0.26 -10.74
CA ASN A 69 17.15 0.97 -9.89
C ASN A 69 16.65 1.25 -8.47
N SER A 70 15.33 1.26 -8.20
CA SER A 70 14.80 1.33 -6.82
C SER A 70 15.15 0.13 -5.95
N PHE A 71 15.53 -1.01 -6.54
CA PHE A 71 16.01 -2.20 -5.83
C PHE A 71 17.49 -2.09 -5.44
N ARG A 72 18.17 -1.03 -5.88
CA ARG A 72 19.57 -0.77 -5.56
C ARG A 72 19.73 0.34 -4.54
N THR A 73 18.65 0.81 -3.92
CA THR A 73 18.74 2.01 -3.09
C THR A 73 18.84 1.73 -1.60
N CYS A 74 19.54 2.62 -0.89
CA CYS A 74 19.50 2.82 0.56
C CYS A 74 19.47 4.30 0.91
N LEU A 75 19.37 4.61 2.20
CA LEU A 75 19.40 5.98 2.70
C LEU A 75 20.74 6.25 3.37
N GLN A 76 21.33 7.42 3.13
CA GLN A 76 22.54 7.84 3.84
C GLN A 76 22.54 9.34 4.09
N TYR A 77 23.21 9.75 5.17
CA TYR A 77 23.43 11.16 5.45
C TYR A 77 24.64 11.68 4.68
N ARG A 78 24.51 12.88 4.12
CA ARG A 78 25.59 13.67 3.56
C ARG A 78 25.62 15.03 4.29
N GLY A 79 26.43 15.11 5.35
CA GLY A 79 26.26 16.18 6.34
C GLY A 79 24.98 15.94 7.14
N ASP A 80 24.15 16.97 7.28
CA ASP A 80 22.87 16.91 8.02
C ASP A 80 21.67 16.52 7.14
N GLU A 81 21.89 16.34 5.84
CA GLU A 81 20.83 16.04 4.87
C GLU A 81 20.78 14.52 4.61
N LEU A 82 19.57 13.95 4.63
CA LEU A 82 19.33 12.56 4.23
C LEU A 82 19.23 12.48 2.70
N TRP A 83 19.87 11.48 2.11
CA TRP A 83 19.91 11.26 0.66
C TRP A 83 19.50 9.85 0.29
N VAL A 84 18.91 9.72 -0.90
CA VAL A 84 18.77 8.44 -1.58
C VAL A 84 20.06 8.13 -2.31
N VAL A 85 20.59 6.94 -2.06
CA VAL A 85 21.84 6.45 -2.62
C VAL A 85 21.56 5.17 -3.40
N GLU A 86 22.11 5.07 -4.60
CA GLU A 86 22.15 3.85 -5.40
C GLU A 86 23.45 3.09 -5.14
N LEU A 87 23.33 1.81 -4.81
CA LEU A 87 24.41 0.85 -4.62
C LEU A 87 24.70 0.21 -5.99
N MET A 88 25.94 0.31 -6.48
CA MET A 88 26.28 -0.23 -7.80
C MET A 88 26.32 -1.76 -7.81
N LYS A 89 26.65 -2.35 -6.66
CA LYS A 89 26.68 -3.81 -6.43
C LYS A 89 26.03 -4.11 -5.08
N PRO A 90 24.69 -4.05 -4.99
CA PRO A 90 24.01 -4.36 -3.74
C PRO A 90 24.12 -5.85 -3.43
N ASP A 91 24.35 -6.17 -2.16
CA ASP A 91 24.21 -7.53 -1.67
C ASP A 91 22.73 -7.92 -1.67
N LEU A 92 22.43 -9.10 -2.20
CA LEU A 92 21.07 -9.61 -2.28
C LEU A 92 20.67 -10.23 -0.94
N ASP A 93 19.71 -9.65 -0.22
CA ASP A 93 19.08 -10.31 0.95
C ASP A 93 18.04 -11.33 0.48
N PHE A 94 18.52 -12.50 0.04
CA PHE A 94 17.71 -13.64 -0.34
C PHE A 94 18.00 -14.84 0.56
N LYS A 95 16.94 -15.50 1.05
CA LYS A 95 17.05 -16.75 1.83
C LYS A 95 15.99 -17.76 1.41
N VAL A 96 16.31 -19.03 1.59
CA VAL A 96 15.36 -20.14 1.44
C VAL A 96 14.88 -20.55 2.83
N LEU A 97 13.57 -20.69 3.00
CA LEU A 97 12.95 -21.13 4.24
C LEU A 97 12.29 -22.48 4.04
N GLU A 98 12.52 -23.38 4.99
CA GLU A 98 11.96 -24.72 5.04
C GLU A 98 10.96 -24.84 6.19
N GLY A 99 9.95 -25.70 6.04
CA GLY A 99 8.99 -25.99 7.11
C GLY A 99 8.08 -24.83 7.51
N VAL A 100 7.95 -23.79 6.68
CA VAL A 100 7.06 -22.66 6.97
C VAL A 100 5.60 -23.10 6.81
N THR A 101 4.88 -23.16 7.93
CA THR A 101 3.46 -23.55 7.98
C THR A 101 2.53 -22.32 7.93
N ASN A 102 2.95 -21.19 8.51
CA ASN A 102 2.22 -19.93 8.46
C ASN A 102 2.97 -18.90 7.60
N THR A 103 2.70 -18.94 6.30
CA THR A 103 3.30 -18.02 5.31
C THR A 103 3.00 -16.55 5.61
N GLU A 104 1.82 -16.24 6.17
CA GLU A 104 1.42 -14.87 6.44
C GLU A 104 2.20 -14.27 7.62
N GLN A 105 2.38 -15.05 8.69
CA GLN A 105 3.26 -14.65 9.79
C GLN A 105 4.71 -14.50 9.32
N ALA A 106 5.22 -15.41 8.48
CA ALA A 106 6.56 -15.27 7.92
C ALA A 106 6.74 -13.98 7.09
N LEU A 107 5.67 -13.51 6.42
CA LEU A 107 5.66 -12.23 5.72
C LEU A 107 5.62 -11.05 6.71
N LEU A 108 4.79 -11.12 7.75
CA LEU A 108 4.74 -10.13 8.84
C LEU A 108 6.11 -9.96 9.51
N ASP A 109 6.75 -11.06 9.88
CA ASP A 109 8.07 -11.06 10.50
C ASP A 109 9.14 -10.42 9.61
N LEU A 110 8.99 -10.54 8.29
CA LEU A 110 9.90 -9.95 7.31
C LEU A 110 9.69 -8.44 7.15
N ILE A 111 8.46 -7.94 7.27
CA ILE A 111 8.17 -6.50 7.13
C ILE A 111 8.46 -5.71 8.40
N VAL A 112 8.31 -6.29 9.59
CA VAL A 112 8.61 -5.61 10.87
C VAL A 112 10.11 -5.36 11.07
N GLN A 113 10.97 -6.02 10.28
CA GLN A 113 12.43 -5.80 10.28
C GLN A 113 12.86 -4.57 9.47
N GLN A 114 12.00 -4.04 8.59
CA GLN A 114 12.34 -2.93 7.70
C GLN A 114 12.88 -1.66 8.38
N PRO A 115 12.39 -1.22 9.57
CA PRO A 115 12.92 -0.02 10.22
C PRO A 115 14.42 -0.10 10.49
N GLY A 116 14.94 -1.30 10.77
CA GLY A 116 16.36 -1.55 11.03
C GLY A 116 17.24 -1.56 9.76
N GLN A 117 16.65 -1.62 8.57
CA GLN A 117 17.37 -1.85 7.31
C GLN A 117 17.52 -0.58 6.44
N LEU A 118 17.19 0.59 6.98
CA LEU A 118 17.12 1.84 6.20
C LEU A 118 18.48 2.30 5.63
N PHE A 119 19.59 2.00 6.31
CA PHE A 119 20.91 2.55 6.00
C PHE A 119 21.87 1.54 5.37
N GLU A 120 21.64 0.25 5.58
CA GLU A 120 22.57 -0.81 5.15
C GLU A 120 22.28 -1.30 3.73
N GLY A 121 21.02 -1.17 3.26
CA GLY A 121 20.63 -1.42 1.89
C GLY A 121 20.82 -2.88 1.40
N PRO A 122 20.18 -3.25 0.27
CA PRO A 122 19.11 -2.51 -0.40
C PRO A 122 17.82 -2.50 0.45
N LEU A 123 16.92 -1.56 0.16
CA LEU A 123 15.66 -1.35 0.92
C LEU A 123 14.57 -2.40 0.64
N TRP A 124 14.97 -3.65 0.44
CA TRP A 124 14.09 -4.79 0.22
C TRP A 124 14.80 -6.10 0.52
N SER A 125 14.02 -7.15 0.74
CA SER A 125 14.52 -8.52 0.91
C SER A 125 13.54 -9.53 0.33
N ALA A 126 14.01 -10.75 0.06
CA ALA A 126 13.19 -11.83 -0.47
C ALA A 126 13.42 -13.17 0.26
N ARG A 127 12.36 -13.97 0.36
CA ARG A 127 12.41 -15.34 0.88
C ARG A 127 11.72 -16.29 -0.09
N MET A 128 12.36 -17.41 -0.43
CA MET A 128 11.71 -18.51 -1.13
C MET A 128 11.26 -19.55 -0.11
N LEU A 129 10.00 -19.99 -0.21
CA LEU A 129 9.48 -21.05 0.65
C LEU A 129 9.50 -22.35 -0.13
N LEU A 130 10.19 -23.35 0.42
CA LEU A 130 10.15 -24.70 -0.14
C LEU A 130 8.85 -25.38 0.27
N PRO A 131 8.18 -26.09 -0.65
CA PRO A 131 7.01 -26.88 -0.29
C PRO A 131 7.41 -27.94 0.76
N PRO A 132 6.49 -28.34 1.66
CA PRO A 132 6.69 -29.52 2.48
C PRO A 132 7.05 -30.71 1.58
N GLN A 133 7.96 -31.59 2.03
CA GLN A 133 8.47 -32.72 1.23
C GLN A 133 7.37 -33.68 0.73
N GLU A 134 6.13 -33.55 1.23
CA GLU A 134 4.96 -34.38 0.91
C GLU A 134 3.91 -33.68 0.02
N GLY A 135 4.27 -32.63 -0.73
CA GLY A 135 3.34 -31.95 -1.63
C GLY A 135 2.93 -32.81 -2.84
N HIS A 136 1.67 -33.26 -2.86
CA HIS A 136 1.04 -33.94 -4.00
C HIS A 136 1.26 -33.19 -5.33
N GLN A 137 2.01 -33.79 -6.25
CA GLN A 137 2.03 -33.39 -7.65
C GLN A 137 0.69 -33.79 -8.27
N ASP A 138 -0.12 -32.81 -8.68
CA ASP A 138 -1.24 -33.10 -9.57
C ASP A 138 -0.67 -33.36 -10.97
N THR A 139 -0.50 -34.63 -11.31
CA THR A 139 0.10 -35.07 -12.57
C THR A 139 -0.73 -34.69 -13.80
N LYS A 140 -1.95 -34.17 -13.62
CA LYS A 140 -2.82 -33.70 -14.71
C LYS A 140 -2.79 -32.18 -14.90
N ASP A 141 -2.26 -31.41 -13.96
CA ASP A 141 -2.09 -29.96 -14.12
C ASP A 141 -0.94 -29.68 -15.09
N PRO A 142 -1.13 -28.88 -16.16
CA PRO A 142 -0.02 -28.48 -17.03
C PRO A 142 1.08 -27.70 -16.28
N TYR A 143 0.84 -27.21 -15.07
CA TYR A 143 1.81 -26.55 -14.20
C TYR A 143 1.85 -27.23 -12.81
N PRO A 144 2.43 -28.43 -12.69
CA PRO A 144 2.27 -29.27 -11.49
C PRO A 144 3.09 -28.79 -10.29
N TYR A 145 4.05 -27.88 -10.48
CA TYR A 145 4.95 -27.41 -9.42
C TYR A 145 4.51 -26.07 -8.85
N THR A 146 4.22 -26.01 -7.55
CA THR A 146 3.86 -24.76 -6.86
C THR A 146 5.05 -24.23 -6.07
N SER A 147 5.29 -22.93 -6.14
CA SER A 147 6.35 -22.24 -5.39
C SER A 147 5.82 -20.94 -4.78
N GLN A 148 6.45 -20.51 -3.69
CA GLN A 148 6.09 -19.26 -3.02
C GLN A 148 7.31 -18.37 -2.82
N LEU A 149 7.14 -17.08 -3.09
CA LEU A 149 8.10 -16.03 -2.82
C LEU A 149 7.48 -14.97 -1.92
N LEU A 150 8.21 -14.57 -0.91
CA LEU A 150 7.92 -13.43 -0.07
C LEU A 150 8.88 -12.30 -0.42
N PHE A 151 8.37 -11.09 -0.56
CA PHE A 151 9.17 -9.88 -0.63
C PHE A 151 8.78 -8.98 0.52
N SER A 152 9.78 -8.33 1.10
CA SER A 152 9.62 -7.16 1.96
C SER A 152 10.19 -5.97 1.20
N LEU A 153 9.35 -4.97 0.98
CA LEU A 153 9.64 -3.77 0.20
C LEU A 153 9.47 -2.57 1.11
N ASN A 154 10.52 -1.76 1.28
CA ASN A 154 10.39 -0.57 2.09
C ASN A 154 9.49 0.45 1.41
N HIS A 155 8.43 0.88 2.09
CA HIS A 155 7.41 1.77 1.53
C HIS A 155 7.92 3.20 1.25
N VAL A 156 9.10 3.55 1.78
CA VAL A 156 9.85 4.76 1.38
C VAL A 156 10.17 4.76 -0.11
N MET A 157 10.53 3.60 -0.67
CA MET A 157 10.96 3.46 -2.07
C MET A 157 9.91 2.83 -2.98
N HIS A 158 8.88 2.19 -2.43
CA HIS A 158 7.91 1.42 -3.20
C HIS A 158 6.50 1.80 -2.75
N ASP A 159 5.60 2.00 -3.71
CA ASP A 159 4.17 2.09 -3.44
C ASP A 159 3.44 0.86 -4.00
N GLY A 160 2.12 0.78 -3.74
CA GLY A 160 1.30 -0.34 -4.22
C GLY A 160 1.29 -0.51 -5.74
N VAL A 161 1.56 0.55 -6.52
CA VAL A 161 1.67 0.43 -7.99
C VAL A 161 2.98 -0.25 -8.37
N VAL A 162 4.10 0.15 -7.77
CA VAL A 162 5.41 -0.48 -8.01
C VAL A 162 5.40 -1.94 -7.55
N LEU A 163 4.83 -2.22 -6.37
CA LEU A 163 4.64 -3.58 -5.87
C LEU A 163 3.92 -4.46 -6.89
N TYR A 164 2.83 -3.96 -7.48
CA TYR A 164 2.06 -4.69 -8.48
C TYR A 164 2.89 -5.03 -9.72
N TRP A 165 3.72 -4.09 -10.20
CA TRP A 165 4.62 -4.33 -11.33
C TRP A 165 5.79 -5.27 -10.99
N ILE A 166 6.30 -5.23 -9.75
CA ILE A 166 7.35 -6.16 -9.29
C ILE A 166 6.90 -7.61 -9.41
N ILE A 167 5.66 -7.92 -9.03
CA ILE A 167 5.10 -9.27 -9.17
C ILE A 167 5.17 -9.70 -10.64
N PHE A 168 4.74 -8.83 -11.56
CA PHE A 168 4.76 -9.12 -12.99
C PHE A 168 6.18 -9.35 -13.52
N TRP A 169 7.10 -8.41 -13.27
CA TRP A 169 8.47 -8.49 -13.76
C TRP A 169 9.22 -9.70 -13.20
N MET A 170 8.99 -10.04 -11.93
CA MET A 170 9.61 -11.23 -11.33
C MET A 170 9.18 -12.51 -12.06
N LEU A 171 7.87 -12.65 -12.34
CA LEU A 171 7.35 -13.83 -13.03
C LEU A 171 7.77 -13.86 -14.51
N GLU A 172 7.84 -12.71 -15.18
CA GLU A 172 8.36 -12.60 -16.55
C GLU A 172 9.84 -13.03 -16.64
N ILE A 173 10.68 -12.56 -15.72
CA ILE A 173 12.09 -12.94 -15.66
C ILE A 173 12.24 -14.44 -15.42
N LEU A 174 11.47 -15.01 -14.48
CA LEU A 174 11.50 -16.44 -14.22
C LEU A 174 11.04 -17.25 -15.45
N ASP A 175 9.99 -16.81 -16.15
CA ASP A 175 9.51 -17.49 -17.36
C ASP A 175 10.55 -17.51 -18.48
N ASN A 176 11.30 -16.41 -18.63
CA ASN A 176 12.42 -16.30 -19.56
C ASN A 176 13.57 -17.25 -19.19
N ILE A 177 13.96 -17.32 -17.91
CA ILE A 177 14.98 -18.25 -17.42
C ILE A 177 14.58 -19.69 -17.72
N LEU A 178 13.32 -20.07 -17.44
CA LEU A 178 12.81 -21.42 -17.72
C LEU A 178 12.73 -21.72 -19.22
N SER A 179 12.56 -20.68 -20.05
CA SER A 179 12.58 -20.81 -21.52
C SER A 179 13.99 -20.86 -22.11
N GLY A 180 15.04 -20.66 -21.30
CA GLY A 180 16.42 -20.49 -21.80
C GLY A 180 16.62 -19.19 -22.59
N VAL A 181 15.73 -18.21 -22.43
CA VAL A 181 15.80 -16.91 -23.10
C VAL A 181 16.72 -15.99 -22.31
N GLN A 182 17.69 -15.38 -22.98
CA GLN A 182 18.55 -14.39 -22.35
C GLN A 182 17.75 -13.15 -21.94
N THR A 183 17.84 -12.78 -20.67
CA THR A 183 17.24 -11.54 -20.17
C THR A 183 18.10 -10.35 -20.58
N ASN A 184 17.49 -9.34 -21.21
CA ASN A 184 18.17 -8.08 -21.49
C ASN A 184 18.25 -7.19 -20.25
N ASP A 185 19.20 -6.26 -20.23
CA ASP A 185 19.41 -5.29 -19.14
C ASP A 185 18.63 -3.97 -19.36
N GLN A 186 17.60 -3.95 -20.20
CA GLN A 186 16.78 -2.74 -20.40
C GLN A 186 16.02 -2.40 -19.11
N PRO A 187 16.12 -1.17 -18.59
CA PRO A 187 15.45 -0.80 -17.35
C PRO A 187 13.92 -0.95 -17.45
N PHE A 188 13.29 -1.40 -16.36
CA PHE A 188 11.84 -1.49 -16.25
C PHE A 188 11.18 -0.12 -15.99
N GLY A 189 11.96 0.81 -15.45
CA GLY A 189 11.52 2.14 -15.11
C GLY A 189 12.68 2.95 -14.56
N ILE A 190 12.37 4.18 -14.18
CA ILE A 190 13.36 5.13 -13.69
C ILE A 190 12.89 5.61 -12.32
N LEU A 191 13.77 5.53 -11.32
CA LEU A 191 13.60 6.19 -10.04
C LEU A 191 13.91 7.68 -10.17
N HIS A 192 12.91 8.52 -9.90
CA HIS A 192 13.05 9.98 -9.88
C HIS A 192 12.86 10.53 -8.46
N SER A 193 13.38 11.74 -8.24
CA SER A 193 13.29 12.45 -6.96
C SER A 193 11.86 12.84 -6.58
N GLY A 194 10.93 12.90 -7.54
CA GLY A 194 9.59 13.44 -7.32
C GLY A 194 9.55 14.97 -7.22
N LEU A 195 10.62 15.66 -7.67
CA LEU A 195 10.75 17.13 -7.62
C LEU A 195 9.55 17.86 -8.20
N GLU A 196 8.94 17.36 -9.29
CA GLU A 196 7.76 17.98 -9.90
C GLU A 196 6.58 18.06 -8.91
N ILE A 197 6.39 17.05 -8.06
CA ILE A 197 5.35 17.06 -7.03
C ILE A 197 5.68 18.14 -6.00
N SER A 198 6.91 18.18 -5.51
CA SER A 198 7.35 19.18 -4.52
C SER A 198 7.22 20.61 -5.07
N GLN A 199 7.50 20.83 -6.36
CA GLN A 199 7.27 22.12 -7.02
C GLN A 199 5.79 22.50 -7.08
N GLU A 200 4.88 21.55 -7.30
CA GLU A 200 3.43 21.83 -7.25
C GLU A 200 2.97 22.21 -5.84
N GLU A 201 3.55 21.61 -4.80
CA GLU A 201 3.27 21.98 -3.42
C GLU A 201 3.78 23.36 -3.06
N ASP A 202 4.99 23.71 -3.50
CA ASP A 202 5.55 25.04 -3.31
C ASP A 202 4.70 26.12 -3.99
N LYS A 203 4.15 25.82 -5.18
CA LYS A 203 3.20 26.71 -5.84
C LYS A 203 1.94 26.89 -5.00
N ILE A 204 1.34 25.80 -4.50
CA ILE A 204 0.15 25.86 -3.64
C ILE A 204 0.44 26.69 -2.37
N ARG A 205 1.55 26.43 -1.68
CA ARG A 205 1.95 27.17 -0.48
C ARG A 205 2.11 28.66 -0.77
N LYS A 206 2.78 29.02 -1.87
CA LYS A 206 2.95 30.42 -2.29
C LYS A 206 1.62 31.10 -2.60
N GLU A 207 0.68 30.43 -3.26
CA GLU A 207 -0.64 31.00 -3.53
C GLU A 207 -1.46 31.19 -2.25
N LEU A 208 -1.44 30.21 -1.33
CA LEU A 208 -2.12 30.34 -0.03
C LEU A 208 -1.58 31.51 0.81
N LEU A 209 -0.27 31.72 0.80
CA LEU A 209 0.38 32.83 1.53
C LEU A 209 0.01 34.22 0.99
N LYS A 210 -0.47 34.34 -0.27
CA LYS A 210 -0.96 35.61 -0.83
C LYS A 210 -2.33 36.02 -0.28
N ASP A 211 -3.09 35.08 0.27
CA ASP A 211 -4.40 35.32 0.89
C ASP A 211 -4.44 34.77 2.33
N PRO A 212 -3.95 35.56 3.32
CA PRO A 212 -3.89 35.13 4.71
C PRO A 212 -5.24 34.78 5.33
N LEU A 213 -6.34 35.40 4.86
CA LEU A 213 -7.68 35.10 5.37
C LEU A 213 -8.13 33.71 4.93
N THR A 214 -7.95 33.39 3.65
CA THR A 214 -8.22 32.04 3.14
C THR A 214 -7.32 31.01 3.78
N LEU A 215 -6.01 31.29 3.92
CA LEU A 215 -5.08 30.39 4.59
C LEU A 215 -5.52 30.09 6.02
N ARG A 216 -5.83 31.13 6.82
CA ARG A 216 -6.27 30.94 8.22
C ARG A 216 -7.55 30.13 8.31
N ARG A 217 -8.52 30.38 7.42
CA ARG A 217 -9.76 29.59 7.36
C ARG A 217 -9.44 28.11 7.07
N LEU A 218 -8.59 27.84 6.07
CA LEU A 218 -8.22 26.47 5.70
C LEU A 218 -7.40 25.75 6.77
N LEU A 219 -6.50 26.44 7.48
CA LEU A 219 -5.75 25.89 8.61
C LEU A 219 -6.68 25.52 9.76
N ASN A 220 -7.65 26.38 10.10
CA ASN A 220 -8.66 26.07 11.12
C ASN A 220 -9.50 24.86 10.70
N GLU A 221 -10.01 24.86 9.46
CA GLU A 221 -10.77 23.71 8.92
C GLU A 221 -9.94 22.42 8.93
N GLN A 222 -8.63 22.49 8.66
CA GLN A 222 -7.75 21.33 8.69
C GLN A 222 -7.49 20.85 10.12
N ALA A 223 -7.29 21.76 11.08
CA ALA A 223 -7.11 21.41 12.49
C ALA A 223 -8.38 20.82 13.12
N GLU A 224 -9.56 21.29 12.68
CA GLU A 224 -10.88 20.81 13.14
C GLU A 224 -11.25 19.43 12.56
N LYS A 225 -10.59 18.95 11.51
CA LYS A 225 -10.79 17.59 10.96
C LYS A 225 -10.36 16.46 11.89
N ASN A 226 -9.82 16.76 13.08
CA ASN A 226 -9.56 15.78 14.14
C ASN A 226 -10.86 15.32 14.82
N THR A 227 -11.74 14.68 14.06
CA THR A 227 -12.93 14.01 14.61
C THR A 227 -12.55 12.64 15.14
N ILE A 228 -13.12 12.23 16.28
CA ILE A 228 -13.04 10.85 16.75
C ILE A 228 -13.67 9.96 15.68
N PRO A 229 -12.92 9.00 15.10
CA PRO A 229 -13.47 8.11 14.08
C PRO A 229 -14.61 7.26 14.66
N LEU A 230 -15.62 6.99 13.84
CA LEU A 230 -16.83 6.30 14.26
C LEU A 230 -16.53 4.91 14.83
N ILE A 231 -15.51 4.23 14.32
CA ILE A 231 -15.08 2.93 14.87
C ILE A 231 -14.60 3.03 16.32
N ALA A 232 -13.93 4.12 16.70
CA ALA A 232 -13.48 4.34 18.08
C ALA A 232 -14.61 4.82 19.00
N GLU A 233 -15.70 5.33 18.43
CA GLU A 233 -16.90 5.71 19.18
C GLU A 233 -17.85 4.51 19.39
N ALA A 234 -18.04 3.69 18.36
CA ALA A 234 -18.98 2.58 18.38
C ALA A 234 -18.44 1.33 19.10
N PHE A 235 -17.13 1.19 19.19
CA PHE A 235 -16.46 0.05 19.81
C PHE A 235 -15.47 0.52 20.86
N GLU A 236 -15.42 -0.18 22.00
CA GLU A 236 -14.37 0.01 22.97
C GLU A 236 -13.01 -0.32 22.33
N LEU A 237 -12.03 0.56 22.53
CA LEU A 237 -10.67 0.32 22.05
C LEU A 237 -10.08 -0.86 22.82
N PRO A 238 -9.53 -1.88 22.13
CA PRO A 238 -8.87 -2.98 22.80
C PRO A 238 -7.75 -2.52 23.75
N GLU A 239 -7.72 -3.07 24.96
CA GLU A 239 -6.64 -2.83 25.93
C GLU A 239 -5.42 -3.69 25.57
N GLU A 240 -4.63 -3.25 24.58
CA GLU A 240 -3.40 -3.94 24.16
C GLU A 240 -2.15 -3.09 24.40
N GLU A 241 -1.21 -3.63 25.19
CA GLU A 241 0.08 -2.98 25.46
C GLU A 241 0.99 -2.95 24.22
N TYR A 242 0.94 -4.01 23.41
CA TYR A 242 1.75 -4.18 22.19
C TYR A 242 0.84 -4.52 21.01
N PRO A 243 0.22 -3.52 20.37
CA PRO A 243 -0.65 -3.77 19.25
C PRO A 243 0.11 -4.35 18.06
N VAL A 244 -0.57 -5.20 17.31
CA VAL A 244 -0.04 -5.91 16.13
C VAL A 244 -0.91 -5.63 14.91
N THR A 245 -0.36 -5.89 13.72
CA THR A 245 -1.16 -5.96 12.50
C THR A 245 -1.86 -7.31 12.44
N ILE A 246 -3.19 -7.26 12.50
CA ILE A 246 -4.09 -8.36 12.13
C ILE A 246 -4.26 -8.30 10.62
N SER A 247 -4.02 -9.43 9.96
CA SER A 247 -4.15 -9.55 8.52
C SER A 247 -5.23 -10.58 8.22
N LEU A 248 -6.28 -10.16 7.53
CA LEU A 248 -7.43 -11.02 7.25
C LEU A 248 -7.21 -11.88 6.00
N GLU A 249 -7.89 -13.01 5.91
CA GLU A 249 -7.93 -13.81 4.68
C GLU A 249 -8.33 -12.94 3.47
N THR A 250 -7.73 -13.25 2.32
CA THR A 250 -8.00 -12.51 1.08
C THR A 250 -9.34 -12.95 0.51
N GLU A 251 -10.27 -12.01 0.39
CA GLU A 251 -11.55 -12.23 -0.28
C GLU A 251 -11.39 -12.09 -1.80
N VAL A 252 -12.09 -12.92 -2.57
CA VAL A 252 -12.03 -12.89 -4.04
C VAL A 252 -13.42 -12.65 -4.63
N ILE A 253 -13.58 -11.50 -5.30
CA ILE A 253 -14.78 -11.19 -6.07
C ILE A 253 -14.61 -11.74 -7.48
N SER A 254 -15.57 -12.56 -7.91
CA SER A 254 -15.52 -13.25 -9.20
C SER A 254 -15.52 -12.27 -10.38
N SER A 255 -15.01 -12.73 -11.52
CA SER A 255 -14.97 -11.92 -12.74
C SER A 255 -16.36 -11.54 -13.24
N GLN A 256 -17.36 -12.39 -13.02
CA GLN A 256 -18.75 -12.12 -13.41
C GLN A 256 -19.30 -10.94 -12.63
N ILE A 257 -19.15 -10.95 -11.30
CA ILE A 257 -19.59 -9.87 -10.42
C ILE A 257 -18.83 -8.58 -10.75
N MET A 258 -17.50 -8.65 -10.93
CA MET A 258 -16.71 -7.47 -11.31
C MET A 258 -17.12 -6.88 -12.66
N GLU A 259 -17.49 -7.72 -13.64
CA GLU A 259 -18.00 -7.27 -14.93
C GLU A 259 -19.36 -6.58 -14.79
N GLN A 260 -20.28 -7.15 -14.01
CA GLN A 260 -21.59 -6.57 -13.73
C GLN A 260 -21.48 -5.23 -13.00
N LEU A 261 -20.68 -5.18 -11.92
CA LEU A 261 -20.37 -3.94 -11.20
C LEU A 261 -19.76 -2.90 -12.14
N GLY A 262 -18.81 -3.31 -12.99
CA GLY A 262 -18.20 -2.41 -13.98
C GLY A 262 -19.21 -1.83 -14.97
N LYS A 263 -20.15 -2.64 -15.48
CA LYS A 263 -21.24 -2.17 -16.35
C LYS A 263 -22.18 -1.22 -15.62
N LYS A 264 -22.56 -1.56 -14.40
CA LYS A 264 -23.46 -0.75 -13.58
C LYS A 264 -22.83 0.60 -13.22
N CYS A 265 -21.58 0.60 -12.77
CA CYS A 265 -20.80 1.82 -12.51
C CYS A 265 -20.80 2.76 -13.73
N LYS A 266 -20.51 2.22 -14.93
CA LYS A 266 -20.55 2.98 -16.18
C LYS A 266 -21.94 3.57 -16.47
N SER A 267 -23.01 2.79 -16.26
CA SER A 267 -24.39 3.24 -16.53
C SER A 267 -24.85 4.38 -15.63
N VAL A 268 -24.36 4.46 -14.38
CA VAL A 268 -24.71 5.50 -13.40
C VAL A 268 -23.72 6.69 -13.47
N GLY A 269 -22.57 6.48 -14.11
CA GLY A 269 -21.53 7.49 -14.28
C GLY A 269 -20.52 7.55 -13.12
N VAL A 270 -20.35 6.46 -12.37
CA VAL A 270 -19.45 6.39 -11.20
C VAL A 270 -18.20 5.56 -11.49
N THR A 271 -17.10 5.82 -10.76
CA THR A 271 -15.93 4.92 -10.80
C THR A 271 -16.16 3.66 -9.97
N LEU A 272 -15.45 2.59 -10.31
CA LEU A 272 -15.34 1.42 -9.43
C LEU A 272 -14.80 1.80 -8.05
N ASN A 273 -13.84 2.73 -7.97
CA ASN A 273 -13.30 3.17 -6.68
C ASN A 273 -14.38 3.74 -5.76
N SER A 274 -15.23 4.64 -6.27
CA SER A 274 -16.34 5.21 -5.51
C SER A 274 -17.42 4.18 -5.17
N CYS A 275 -17.64 3.18 -6.03
CA CYS A 275 -18.49 2.03 -5.70
C CYS A 275 -17.94 1.23 -4.51
N PHE A 276 -16.63 0.97 -4.46
CA PHE A 276 -16.01 0.30 -3.30
C PHE A 276 -16.09 1.15 -2.03
N LEU A 277 -15.83 2.47 -2.12
CA LEU A 277 -16.00 3.39 -0.98
C LEU A 277 -17.44 3.38 -0.45
N ALA A 278 -18.43 3.47 -1.35
CA ALA A 278 -19.84 3.40 -0.98
C ALA A 278 -20.19 2.08 -0.29
N ALA A 279 -19.72 0.95 -0.83
CA ALA A 279 -19.97 -0.37 -0.25
C ALA A 279 -19.31 -0.52 1.13
N TYR A 280 -18.10 0.03 1.31
CA TYR A 280 -17.40 0.04 2.58
C TYR A 280 -18.15 0.86 3.64
N ASN A 281 -18.66 2.04 3.25
CA ASN A 281 -19.44 2.92 4.11
C ASN A 281 -20.78 2.29 4.51
N VAL A 282 -21.50 1.66 3.57
CA VAL A 282 -22.74 0.93 3.87
C VAL A 282 -22.48 -0.20 4.86
N ALA A 283 -21.42 -0.98 4.64
CA ALA A 283 -21.03 -2.05 5.55
C ALA A 283 -20.65 -1.54 6.94
N LEU A 284 -20.01 -0.36 7.03
CA LEU A 284 -19.68 0.28 8.30
C LEU A 284 -20.94 0.75 9.04
N VAL A 285 -21.88 1.39 8.34
CA VAL A 285 -23.17 1.82 8.93
C VAL A 285 -23.94 0.61 9.48
N GLU A 286 -24.08 -0.46 8.68
CA GLU A 286 -24.75 -1.69 9.13
C GLU A 286 -24.05 -2.32 10.35
N LEU A 287 -22.72 -2.21 10.45
CA LEU A 287 -21.93 -2.72 11.57
C LEU A 287 -22.14 -1.88 12.84
N ILE A 288 -22.06 -0.55 12.71
CA ILE A 288 -22.20 0.41 13.81
C ILE A 288 -23.63 0.39 14.38
N GLN A 289 -24.65 0.29 13.54
CA GLN A 289 -26.05 0.14 13.97
C GLN A 289 -26.23 -1.10 14.84
N LYS A 290 -25.60 -2.22 14.46
CA LYS A 290 -25.64 -3.47 15.26
C LYS A 290 -24.89 -3.35 16.59
N ALA A 291 -23.92 -2.44 16.69
CA ALA A 291 -23.26 -2.10 17.94
C ALA A 291 -24.09 -1.16 18.83
N GLY A 292 -25.26 -0.70 18.36
CA GLY A 292 -26.18 0.13 19.14
C GLY A 292 -26.00 1.65 18.94
N LEU A 293 -25.06 2.10 18.10
CA LEU A 293 -24.89 3.51 17.78
C LEU A 293 -25.83 3.90 16.63
N ASP A 294 -27.02 4.36 17.00
CA ASP A 294 -28.11 4.66 16.07
C ASP A 294 -28.22 6.17 15.79
N ARG A 295 -28.08 6.57 14.52
CA ARG A 295 -28.09 7.97 14.06
C ARG A 295 -28.81 8.11 12.73
N ASP A 296 -29.27 9.31 12.41
CA ASP A 296 -29.84 9.58 11.08
C ASP A 296 -28.75 9.70 10.01
N VAL A 297 -27.59 10.25 10.39
CA VAL A 297 -26.43 10.45 9.52
C VAL A 297 -25.15 10.11 10.27
N TYR A 298 -24.25 9.40 9.60
CA TYR A 298 -22.91 9.02 10.07
C TYR A 298 -21.85 9.76 9.24
N ASN A 299 -20.96 10.50 9.88
CA ASN A 299 -19.83 11.15 9.19
C ASN A 299 -18.64 10.19 9.15
N ILE A 300 -18.42 9.53 8.01
CA ILE A 300 -17.35 8.55 7.83
C ILE A 300 -16.16 9.24 7.18
N THR A 301 -14.99 9.17 7.80
CA THR A 301 -13.75 9.74 7.27
C THR A 301 -12.83 8.64 6.76
N SER A 302 -12.47 8.73 5.48
CA SER A 302 -11.63 7.76 4.78
C SER A 302 -10.36 8.41 4.21
N VAL A 303 -9.32 7.59 4.04
CA VAL A 303 -8.11 7.94 3.29
C VAL A 303 -8.10 7.21 1.96
N ILE A 304 -7.89 7.97 0.88
CA ILE A 304 -7.81 7.45 -0.49
C ILE A 304 -6.40 7.75 -1.01
N PRO A 305 -5.51 6.76 -1.12
CA PRO A 305 -4.18 6.94 -1.70
C PRO A 305 -4.27 7.36 -3.18
N VAL A 306 -3.75 8.53 -3.52
CA VAL A 306 -3.74 9.08 -4.88
C VAL A 306 -2.40 8.82 -5.55
N ASN A 307 -2.42 8.15 -6.70
CA ASN A 307 -1.25 8.00 -7.55
C ASN A 307 -0.91 9.35 -8.24
N THR A 308 0.17 9.98 -7.79
CA THR A 308 0.66 11.27 -8.27
C THR A 308 1.59 11.19 -9.48
N ARG A 309 1.88 9.99 -10.01
CA ARG A 309 2.54 9.83 -11.32
C ARG A 309 1.81 10.57 -12.45
N ARG A 310 0.49 10.80 -12.29
CA ARG A 310 -0.33 11.62 -13.20
C ARG A 310 0.12 13.08 -13.31
N LEU A 311 0.93 13.55 -12.37
CA LEU A 311 1.48 14.90 -12.36
C LEU A 311 2.88 14.95 -12.95
N VAL A 312 3.50 13.79 -13.21
CA VAL A 312 4.85 13.70 -13.73
C VAL A 312 4.82 13.80 -15.25
N THR A 313 5.61 14.72 -15.81
CA THR A 313 5.62 14.99 -17.25
C THR A 313 6.54 14.07 -18.05
N GLU A 314 7.58 13.53 -17.39
CA GLU A 314 8.54 12.63 -18.02
C GLU A 314 7.89 11.30 -18.45
N SER A 315 8.23 10.84 -19.65
CA SER A 315 7.73 9.59 -20.20
C SER A 315 8.39 8.36 -19.55
N GLY A 316 7.64 7.27 -19.43
CA GLY A 316 8.14 5.99 -18.91
C GLY A 316 7.48 5.60 -17.60
N PHE A 317 7.87 4.44 -17.08
CA PHE A 317 7.38 3.98 -15.80
C PHE A 317 8.24 4.54 -14.66
N HIS A 318 7.59 5.21 -13.71
CA HIS A 318 8.25 5.87 -12.59
C HIS A 318 8.31 4.96 -11.37
N LEU A 319 9.52 4.56 -10.98
CA LEU A 319 9.79 3.83 -9.74
C LEU A 319 9.83 4.80 -8.55
N GLY A 320 9.45 4.35 -7.36
CA GLY A 320 9.36 5.20 -6.17
C GLY A 320 7.97 5.16 -5.50
N CYS A 321 7.84 5.87 -4.38
CA CYS A 321 6.58 6.07 -3.69
C CYS A 321 5.86 7.35 -4.18
N TYR A 322 4.88 7.21 -5.07
CA TYR A 322 4.09 8.29 -5.66
C TYR A 322 2.63 8.25 -5.16
N SER A 323 2.47 7.95 -3.88
CA SER A 323 1.17 7.91 -3.22
C SER A 323 1.02 9.10 -2.29
N VAL A 324 -0.03 9.90 -2.47
CA VAL A 324 -0.39 11.00 -1.56
C VAL A 324 -1.80 10.77 -1.05
N PRO A 325 -2.05 10.81 0.27
CA PRO A 325 -3.38 10.58 0.80
C PRO A 325 -4.34 11.72 0.42
N LEU A 326 -5.54 11.36 -0.03
CA LEU A 326 -6.68 12.27 -0.09
C LEU A 326 -7.62 11.96 1.07
N HIS A 327 -7.87 12.93 1.94
CA HIS A 327 -8.81 12.78 3.04
C HIS A 327 -10.25 13.06 2.58
N HIS A 328 -11.18 12.17 2.91
CA HIS A 328 -12.56 12.28 2.47
C HIS A 328 -13.54 11.88 3.57
N THR A 329 -14.22 12.89 4.12
CA THR A 329 -15.38 12.72 5.01
C THR A 329 -16.66 12.75 4.19
N THR A 330 -17.53 11.77 4.43
CA THR A 330 -18.83 11.64 3.76
C THR A 330 -19.94 11.51 4.79
N ALA A 331 -20.98 12.35 4.65
CA ALA A 331 -22.22 12.19 5.38
C ALA A 331 -22.99 10.99 4.82
N THR A 332 -23.23 9.98 5.66
CA THR A 332 -23.77 8.68 5.26
C THR A 332 -25.10 8.43 5.96
N PRO A 333 -26.24 8.44 5.24
CA PRO A 333 -27.55 8.23 5.84
C PRO A 333 -27.69 6.86 6.49
N ARG A 334 -28.55 6.76 7.51
CA ARG A 334 -28.91 5.51 8.20
C ARG A 334 -29.32 4.40 7.24
N ASP A 335 -30.10 4.75 6.23
CA ASP A 335 -30.72 3.85 5.27
C ASP A 335 -30.01 3.89 3.90
N VAL A 336 -28.74 4.29 3.87
CA VAL A 336 -27.92 4.48 2.66
C VAL A 336 -27.99 3.32 1.66
N LYS A 337 -28.18 2.09 2.15
CA LYS A 337 -28.34 0.89 1.34
C LYS A 337 -29.50 1.00 0.34
N ASN A 338 -30.61 1.61 0.72
CA ASN A 338 -31.79 1.77 -0.14
C ASN A 338 -31.52 2.71 -1.32
N ASN A 339 -30.50 3.57 -1.21
CA ASN A 339 -30.13 4.59 -2.19
C ASN A 339 -28.67 4.44 -2.64
N PHE A 340 -28.14 3.20 -2.62
CA PHE A 340 -26.71 2.90 -2.82
C PHE A 340 -26.09 3.64 -4.01
N TRP A 341 -26.70 3.55 -5.19
CA TRP A 341 -26.12 4.12 -6.41
C TRP A 341 -26.14 5.65 -6.45
N GLN A 342 -27.15 6.27 -5.85
CA GLN A 342 -27.21 7.73 -5.71
C GLN A 342 -26.10 8.20 -4.75
N TYR A 343 -25.95 7.51 -3.63
CA TYR A 343 -24.88 7.77 -2.66
C TYR A 343 -23.47 7.55 -3.26
N ALA A 344 -23.28 6.47 -4.03
CA ALA A 344 -22.02 6.21 -4.73
C ALA A 344 -21.67 7.32 -5.74
N LYS A 345 -22.68 7.94 -6.37
CA LYS A 345 -22.50 9.08 -7.26
C LYS A 345 -22.09 10.34 -6.53
N GLU A 346 -22.68 10.62 -5.38
CA GLU A 346 -22.30 11.75 -4.53
C GLU A 346 -20.85 11.63 -4.04
N ILE A 347 -20.43 10.43 -3.64
CA ILE A 347 -19.01 10.14 -3.34
C ILE A 347 -18.14 10.39 -4.57
N ASP A 348 -18.53 9.87 -5.74
CA ASP A 348 -17.73 10.01 -6.96
C ASP A 348 -17.55 11.47 -7.38
N ASP A 349 -18.61 12.25 -7.37
CA ASP A 349 -18.58 13.67 -7.70
C ASP A 349 -17.70 14.46 -6.72
N SER A 350 -17.79 14.15 -5.42
CA SER A 350 -16.98 14.77 -4.37
C SER A 350 -15.49 14.42 -4.51
N VAL A 351 -15.17 13.13 -4.62
CA VAL A 351 -13.78 12.64 -4.77
C VAL A 351 -13.17 13.19 -6.06
N ARG A 352 -13.88 13.11 -7.21
CA ARG A 352 -13.37 13.69 -8.47
C ARG A 352 -13.22 15.20 -8.38
N GLY A 353 -14.13 15.89 -7.70
CA GLY A 353 -14.04 17.32 -7.43
C GLY A 353 -12.74 17.68 -6.70
N LYS A 354 -12.44 16.97 -5.60
CA LYS A 354 -11.19 17.13 -4.85
C LYS A 354 -9.96 16.78 -5.68
N MET A 355 -10.03 15.72 -6.48
CA MET A 355 -8.95 15.30 -7.37
C MET A 355 -8.63 16.34 -8.44
N ARG A 356 -9.64 16.90 -9.11
CA ARG A 356 -9.47 17.97 -10.12
C ARG A 356 -8.83 19.22 -9.51
N LYS A 357 -9.21 19.56 -8.28
CA LYS A 357 -8.65 20.69 -7.53
C LYS A 357 -7.29 20.40 -6.90
N LYS A 358 -6.72 19.21 -7.08
CA LYS A 358 -5.48 18.74 -6.41
C LYS A 358 -5.53 18.92 -4.89
N GLN A 359 -6.71 18.72 -4.28
CA GLN A 359 -6.93 18.93 -2.84
C GLN A 359 -5.98 18.08 -1.99
N PHE A 360 -5.61 16.88 -2.46
CA PHE A 360 -4.64 16.01 -1.77
C PHE A 360 -3.25 16.65 -1.58
N LEU A 361 -2.79 17.52 -2.50
CA LEU A 361 -1.57 18.31 -2.29
C LEU A 361 -1.82 19.49 -1.36
N THR A 362 -2.99 20.11 -1.45
CA THR A 362 -3.36 21.25 -0.58
C THR A 362 -3.47 20.81 0.88
N ASP A 363 -4.16 19.70 1.14
CA ASP A 363 -4.29 19.11 2.47
C ASP A 363 -2.92 18.78 3.06
N ARG A 364 -2.00 18.19 2.26
CA ARG A 364 -0.64 17.89 2.70
C ARG A 364 0.19 19.15 3.00
N VAL A 365 0.07 20.19 2.18
CA VAL A 365 0.71 21.49 2.44
C VAL A 365 0.21 22.10 3.75
N LEU A 366 -1.11 22.09 3.99
CA LEU A 366 -1.71 22.59 5.22
C LEU A 366 -1.27 21.78 6.44
N ASP A 367 -1.24 20.44 6.35
CA ASP A 367 -0.76 19.56 7.43
C ASP A 367 0.68 19.89 7.82
N ARG A 368 1.56 20.16 6.85
CA ARG A 368 2.93 20.57 7.12
C ARG A 368 3.02 21.95 7.77
N MET A 369 2.23 22.92 7.32
CA MET A 369 2.20 24.25 7.94
C MET A 369 1.75 24.15 9.40
N LEU A 370 0.74 23.34 9.70
CA LEU A 370 0.31 23.08 11.07
C LEU A 370 1.37 22.37 11.92
N GLN A 371 2.17 21.47 11.33
CA GLN A 371 3.30 20.84 12.02
C GLN A 371 4.44 21.83 12.29
N GLU A 372 4.78 22.70 11.33
CA GLU A 372 5.77 23.78 11.48
C GLU A 372 5.39 24.75 12.61
N GLU A 373 4.09 25.02 12.79
CA GLU A 373 3.53 25.85 13.87
C GLU A 373 3.36 25.10 15.21
N GLY A 374 3.63 23.79 15.24
CA GLY A 374 3.49 22.95 16.43
C GLY A 374 2.03 22.63 16.81
N HIS A 375 1.07 22.89 15.93
CA HIS A 375 -0.36 22.66 16.16
C HIS A 375 -0.78 21.19 16.04
N ILE A 376 -0.02 20.38 15.30
CA ILE A 376 -0.23 18.94 15.21
C ILE A 376 1.07 18.24 15.64
N PRO A 377 1.01 17.18 16.47
CA PRO A 377 2.19 16.40 16.80
C PRO A 377 2.89 15.96 15.52
N ASN A 378 4.21 16.15 15.47
CA ASN A 378 5.02 15.53 14.43
C ASN A 378 4.72 14.02 14.47
N THR A 379 4.65 13.35 13.32
CA THR A 379 4.28 11.92 13.19
C THR A 379 5.31 10.96 13.80
N GLN A 380 6.14 11.46 14.72
CA GLN A 380 7.18 10.79 15.47
C GLN A 380 6.65 10.06 16.72
N CYS A 381 5.35 10.14 17.02
CA CYS A 381 4.76 9.30 18.06
C CYS A 381 4.83 7.83 17.62
N GLU A 382 5.31 6.96 18.52
CA GLU A 382 5.37 5.52 18.27
C GLU A 382 3.99 4.93 17.93
N PHE A 383 2.94 5.49 18.52
CA PHE A 383 1.55 5.16 18.21
C PHE A 383 0.73 6.44 18.01
N PRO A 384 0.52 6.89 16.76
CA PRO A 384 -0.29 8.06 16.49
C PRO A 384 -1.77 7.80 16.84
N PRO A 385 -2.53 8.85 17.22
CA PRO A 385 -3.97 8.72 17.42
C PRO A 385 -4.67 8.32 16.11
N LEU A 386 -5.75 7.54 16.25
CA LEU A 386 -6.61 7.18 15.12
C LEU A 386 -7.26 8.45 14.56
N LYS A 387 -7.10 8.69 13.25
CA LYS A 387 -7.68 9.86 12.57
C LYS A 387 -8.78 9.54 11.58
N TYR A 388 -8.82 8.28 11.12
CA TYR A 388 -9.66 7.87 10.00
C TYR A 388 -10.34 6.55 10.34
N ASP A 389 -11.56 6.36 9.83
CA ASP A 389 -12.28 5.10 9.97
C ASP A 389 -11.59 3.99 9.17
N TYR A 390 -11.09 4.31 7.98
CA TYR A 390 -10.33 3.38 7.15
C TYR A 390 -9.52 4.07 6.05
N SER A 391 -8.58 3.33 5.47
CA SER A 391 -7.92 3.63 4.21
C SER A 391 -8.33 2.60 3.16
N LEU A 392 -8.66 3.06 1.95
CA LEU A 392 -8.97 2.18 0.82
C LEU A 392 -8.02 2.46 -0.34
N SER A 393 -7.12 1.51 -0.58
CA SER A 393 -6.22 1.52 -1.74
C SER A 393 -6.81 0.66 -2.85
N ASN A 394 -7.00 1.22 -4.04
CA ASN A 394 -7.57 0.48 -5.17
C ASN A 394 -6.63 0.53 -6.39
N VAL A 395 -5.99 -0.60 -6.66
CA VAL A 395 -5.13 -0.79 -7.84
C VAL A 395 -5.80 -1.69 -8.89
N TYR A 396 -7.06 -2.11 -8.70
CA TYR A 396 -7.80 -2.95 -9.64
C TYR A 396 -7.91 -2.33 -11.04
N SER A 397 -8.06 -1.01 -11.12
CA SER A 397 -8.22 -0.30 -12.39
C SER A 397 -6.90 0.02 -13.10
N ALA A 398 -5.75 -0.40 -12.55
CA ALA A 398 -4.48 -0.30 -13.27
C ALA A 398 -4.53 -1.23 -14.48
N PRO A 399 -3.89 -0.88 -15.63
CA PRO A 399 -3.72 -1.80 -16.74
C PRO A 399 -3.10 -3.10 -16.20
N THR A 400 -3.81 -4.21 -16.29
CA THR A 400 -3.37 -5.47 -15.68
C THR A 400 -2.45 -6.20 -16.66
N PRO A 401 -1.15 -6.39 -16.36
CA PRO A 401 -0.27 -7.14 -17.25
C PRO A 401 -0.45 -8.67 -17.09
N PHE A 402 -1.33 -9.12 -16.20
CA PHE A 402 -1.45 -10.52 -15.76
C PHE A 402 -2.33 -11.43 -16.64
N SER A 403 -2.75 -11.01 -17.83
CA SER A 403 -3.47 -11.92 -18.73
C SER A 403 -2.50 -12.93 -19.36
N GLY A 404 -2.48 -14.16 -18.83
CA GLY A 404 -1.78 -15.31 -19.43
C GLY A 404 -0.26 -15.32 -19.23
N LEU A 405 0.22 -14.99 -18.03
CA LEU A 405 1.66 -14.88 -17.77
C LEU A 405 2.41 -16.17 -18.10
N GLY A 406 3.24 -16.13 -19.14
CA GLY A 406 4.32 -17.06 -19.42
C GLY A 406 3.96 -18.37 -20.12
N LYS A 407 4.95 -18.97 -20.81
CA LYS A 407 4.82 -20.33 -21.36
C LYS A 407 5.00 -21.39 -20.29
N ASN A 408 5.76 -21.10 -19.23
CA ASN A 408 6.27 -22.05 -18.24
C ASN A 408 5.82 -21.75 -16.82
N ILE A 409 5.36 -20.54 -16.53
CA ILE A 409 4.86 -20.13 -15.22
C ILE A 409 3.39 -19.74 -15.33
N LYS A 410 2.69 -19.71 -14.20
CA LYS A 410 1.36 -19.11 -14.06
C LYS A 410 1.25 -18.51 -12.66
N LEU A 411 0.87 -17.24 -12.56
CA LEU A 411 0.50 -16.67 -11.27
C LEU A 411 -0.73 -17.39 -10.73
N ASP A 412 -0.61 -18.00 -9.56
CA ASP A 412 -1.73 -18.63 -8.88
C ASP A 412 -2.39 -17.62 -7.94
N TYR A 413 -1.66 -17.11 -6.96
CA TYR A 413 -2.16 -16.20 -5.95
C TYR A 413 -1.11 -15.15 -5.61
N TYR A 414 -1.56 -13.97 -5.20
CA TYR A 414 -0.71 -13.02 -4.49
C TYR A 414 -1.51 -12.27 -3.44
N CYS A 415 -0.83 -11.74 -2.43
CA CYS A 415 -1.39 -10.76 -1.51
C CYS A 415 -0.34 -9.72 -1.12
N ASN A 416 -0.83 -8.51 -0.86
CA ASN A 416 -0.08 -7.41 -0.30
C ASN A 416 -0.43 -7.30 1.18
N LEU A 417 0.59 -7.20 2.04
CA LEU A 417 0.44 -7.01 3.46
C LEU A 417 1.14 -5.71 3.85
N ILE A 418 0.47 -4.90 4.66
CA ILE A 418 1.02 -3.64 5.18
C ILE A 418 0.92 -3.65 6.70
N ALA A 419 2.04 -3.45 7.39
CA ALA A 419 2.07 -3.19 8.81
C ALA A 419 1.44 -1.82 9.09
N ILE A 420 0.35 -1.79 9.86
CA ILE A 420 -0.39 -0.57 10.15
C ILE A 420 -0.53 -0.28 11.65
N GLU A 421 0.04 -1.12 12.52
CA GLU A 421 -0.07 -1.03 13.98
C GLU A 421 0.53 0.25 14.58
N LYS A 422 1.45 0.88 13.86
CA LYS A 422 2.07 2.17 14.20
C LYS A 422 1.67 3.29 13.24
N THR A 423 0.44 3.23 12.70
CA THR A 423 -0.09 4.25 11.79
C THR A 423 -1.37 4.88 12.33
N CYS A 424 -1.77 6.04 11.80
CA CYS A 424 -3.02 6.70 12.16
C CYS A 424 -4.26 6.09 11.47
N ASN A 425 -4.06 5.03 10.69
CA ASN A 425 -5.11 4.24 10.06
C ASN A 425 -5.34 2.98 10.90
N GLY A 426 -6.54 2.82 11.44
CA GLY A 426 -6.88 1.60 12.18
C GLY A 426 -7.18 0.42 11.27
N ASN A 427 -7.60 0.71 10.05
CA ASN A 427 -7.97 -0.28 9.05
C ASN A 427 -7.50 0.16 7.66
N LEU A 428 -6.89 -0.76 6.91
CA LEU A 428 -6.47 -0.55 5.54
C LEU A 428 -6.97 -1.71 4.67
N THR A 429 -7.76 -1.38 3.65
CA THR A 429 -8.22 -2.35 2.66
C THR A 429 -7.56 -2.07 1.30
N ALA A 430 -6.94 -3.09 0.72
CA ALA A 430 -6.36 -3.06 -0.60
C ALA A 430 -7.20 -3.90 -1.58
N VAL A 431 -7.67 -3.26 -2.65
CA VAL A 431 -8.37 -3.91 -3.76
C VAL A 431 -7.39 -4.08 -4.93
N MET A 432 -7.08 -5.32 -5.26
CA MET A 432 -6.05 -5.69 -6.23
C MET A 432 -6.62 -6.59 -7.35
N PRO A 433 -6.09 -6.53 -8.58
CA PRO A 433 -6.62 -7.32 -9.69
C PRO A 433 -5.93 -8.69 -9.88
N ARG A 434 -6.70 -9.78 -9.84
CA ARG A 434 -6.26 -11.14 -10.22
C ARG A 434 -6.90 -11.52 -11.55
N GLY A 435 -6.25 -11.16 -12.65
CA GLY A 435 -6.85 -11.27 -13.99
C GLY A 435 -8.10 -10.40 -14.10
N LYS A 436 -9.28 -11.02 -14.23
CA LYS A 436 -10.59 -10.32 -14.24
C LYS A 436 -11.27 -10.26 -12.87
N GLN A 437 -10.74 -10.96 -11.86
CA GLN A 437 -11.26 -10.99 -10.49
C GLN A 437 -10.66 -9.87 -9.65
N ALA A 438 -11.35 -9.44 -8.59
CA ALA A 438 -10.78 -8.55 -7.59
C ALA A 438 -10.42 -9.34 -6.33
N GLN A 439 -9.21 -9.12 -5.81
CA GLN A 439 -8.76 -9.58 -4.50
C GLN A 439 -8.86 -8.42 -3.51
N ILE A 440 -9.49 -8.67 -2.36
CA ILE A 440 -9.63 -7.70 -1.29
C ILE A 440 -8.82 -8.22 -0.11
N LYS A 441 -7.80 -7.47 0.28
CA LYS A 441 -6.94 -7.79 1.43
C LYS A 441 -7.04 -6.66 2.45
N THR A 442 -7.40 -7.03 3.67
CA THR A 442 -7.61 -6.08 4.77
C THR A 442 -6.58 -6.33 5.86
N CYS A 443 -5.88 -5.26 6.24
CA CYS A 443 -5.02 -5.21 7.41
C CYS A 443 -5.70 -4.30 8.46
N ASN A 444 -5.64 -4.69 9.71
CA ASN A 444 -6.22 -3.98 10.84
C ASN A 444 -5.20 -3.89 11.96
N SER A 445 -5.13 -2.76 12.66
CA SER A 445 -4.36 -2.71 13.90
C SER A 445 -5.24 -3.20 15.05
N SER A 446 -4.74 -4.18 15.78
CA SER A 446 -5.42 -4.74 16.97
C SER A 446 -5.69 -3.69 18.05
N ARG A 447 -4.99 -2.55 18.01
CA ARG A 447 -5.22 -1.38 18.89
C ARG A 447 -6.61 -0.78 18.78
N TYR A 448 -7.25 -0.84 17.62
CA TYR A 448 -8.46 -0.05 17.35
C TYR A 448 -9.71 -0.89 17.17
N MET A 449 -9.57 -2.12 16.68
CA MET A 449 -10.68 -3.06 16.51
C MET A 449 -10.19 -4.48 16.71
N THR A 450 -11.04 -5.31 17.29
CA THR A 450 -10.79 -6.76 17.38
C THR A 450 -10.85 -7.40 15.98
N GLU A 451 -10.17 -8.54 15.84
CA GLU A 451 -10.21 -9.35 14.61
C GLU A 451 -11.65 -9.70 14.20
N GLU A 452 -12.50 -10.06 15.18
CA GLU A 452 -13.89 -10.40 14.92
C GLU A 452 -14.69 -9.24 14.32
N THR A 453 -14.51 -8.02 14.85
CA THR A 453 -15.19 -6.82 14.34
C THR A 453 -14.79 -6.52 12.91
N VAL A 454 -13.49 -6.59 12.60
CA VAL A 454 -13.03 -6.33 11.23
C VAL A 454 -13.45 -7.44 10.25
N ILE A 455 -13.50 -8.71 10.67
CA ILE A 455 -14.06 -9.81 9.85
C ILE A 455 -15.53 -9.53 9.51
N ARG A 456 -16.34 -9.11 10.49
CA ARG A 456 -17.75 -8.76 10.27
C ARG A 456 -17.88 -7.59 9.29
N TRP A 457 -17.03 -6.58 9.40
CA TRP A 457 -17.00 -5.45 8.48
C TRP A 457 -16.66 -5.89 7.05
N ASN A 458 -15.58 -6.65 6.87
CA ASN A 458 -15.13 -7.12 5.56
C ASN A 458 -16.16 -8.04 4.89
N LYS A 459 -16.80 -8.93 5.65
CA LYS A 459 -17.94 -9.73 5.16
C LYS A 459 -19.14 -8.85 4.76
N GLY A 460 -19.37 -7.76 5.48
CA GLY A 460 -20.36 -6.75 5.12
C GLY A 460 -20.06 -6.11 3.77
N LEU A 461 -18.81 -5.70 3.53
CA LEU A 461 -18.35 -5.16 2.24
C LEU A 461 -18.63 -6.16 1.11
N VAL A 462 -18.16 -7.41 1.26
CA VAL A 462 -18.34 -8.44 0.23
C VAL A 462 -19.81 -8.68 -0.05
N ARG A 463 -20.66 -8.76 0.99
CA ARG A 463 -22.11 -8.90 0.83
C ARG A 463 -22.72 -7.76 0.02
N VAL A 464 -22.36 -6.51 0.30
CA VAL A 464 -22.86 -5.35 -0.45
C VAL A 464 -22.43 -5.42 -1.91
N LEU A 465 -21.16 -5.72 -2.19
CA LEU A 465 -20.65 -5.86 -3.55
C LEU A 465 -21.33 -6.99 -4.34
N LEU A 466 -21.60 -8.12 -3.68
CA LEU A 466 -22.34 -9.23 -4.30
C LEU A 466 -23.78 -8.82 -4.59
N HIS A 467 -24.45 -8.13 -3.67
CA HIS A 467 -25.83 -7.67 -3.86
C HIS A 467 -25.95 -6.70 -5.04
N GLU A 468 -25.05 -5.72 -5.11
CA GLU A 468 -25.06 -4.68 -6.15
C GLU A 468 -24.50 -5.18 -7.51
N GLY A 469 -23.82 -6.32 -7.49
CA GLY A 469 -23.25 -6.96 -8.68
C GLY A 469 -24.10 -8.07 -9.29
N MET A 470 -25.12 -8.59 -8.60
CA MET A 470 -26.10 -9.53 -9.15
C MET A 470 -27.12 -8.79 -10.03
#